data_AF-A0A381KLX5-F1
#
_entry.id   AF-A0A381KLX5-F1
#
_cell.length_a   1.000
_cell.length_b   1.000
_cell.length_c   1.000
_cell.angle_alpha   90.00
_cell.angle_beta   90.00
_cell.angle_gamma   90.00
#
_symmetry.space_group_name_H-M   'P 1'
#
loop_
_entity.id
_entity.type
_entity.pdbx_description
1 polymer ?
#
loop_
_entity_poly.entity_id
_entity_poly.type
_entity_poly.pdbx_seq_one_letter_code
_entity_poly.pdbx_strand_id
1 'polypeptide(L)'
;MRIVIELKRDANANIVLNNLYKHSQMEDTFSIIMLALVDGQPRVLNLKQILYHYIKHQEDVVTRRTKFELNKAEARAHILEGLKIALDNIDAVISLIRASKTGQEAKLGLIEKFKLTEIQAQAILDMRLQRLTGLERDKIEAEYEDLIKKINRLKEILADERLLLNVIKDEITIIKENYSDERRNRNKTC
;
A
#
# COMPACT_ATOMS: atom_id res chain seq x y z
N MET A 1 30.19 -25.47 -3.85
CA MET A 1 30.93 -26.32 -2.90
C MET A 1 31.44 -27.55 -3.63
N ARG A 2 32.71 -27.92 -3.48
CA ARG A 2 33.29 -29.13 -4.09
C ARG A 2 34.02 -29.93 -3.00
N ILE A 3 33.57 -31.15 -2.75
CA ILE A 3 34.19 -32.10 -1.82
C ILE A 3 34.64 -33.31 -2.65
N VAL A 4 35.87 -33.76 -2.44
CA VAL A 4 36.47 -34.90 -3.15
C VAL A 4 36.79 -36.00 -2.14
N ILE A 5 36.31 -37.21 -2.42
CA ILE A 5 36.56 -38.41 -1.60
C ILE A 5 37.28 -39.41 -2.51
N GLU A 6 38.55 -39.66 -2.22
CA GLU A 6 39.35 -40.65 -2.95
C GLU A 6 39.09 -42.06 -2.40
N LEU A 7 38.90 -43.02 -3.30
CA LEU A 7 38.63 -44.41 -2.96
C LEU A 7 39.88 -45.28 -3.19
N LYS A 8 40.00 -46.37 -2.44
CA LYS A 8 41.02 -47.40 -2.70
C LYS A 8 40.73 -48.11 -4.04
N ARG A 9 41.78 -48.66 -4.66
CA ARG A 9 41.72 -49.25 -6.02
C ARG A 9 40.71 -50.39 -6.17
N ASP A 10 40.41 -51.09 -5.09
CA ASP A 10 39.51 -52.25 -5.00
C ASP A 10 38.08 -51.91 -4.56
N ALA A 11 37.79 -50.65 -4.23
CA ALA A 11 36.50 -50.24 -3.70
C ALA A 11 35.48 -49.88 -4.81
N ASN A 12 34.24 -50.35 -4.66
CA ASN A 12 33.14 -50.00 -5.56
C ASN A 12 32.49 -48.67 -5.14
N ALA A 13 32.55 -47.66 -6.03
CA ALA A 13 32.07 -46.31 -5.76
C ALA A 13 30.58 -46.23 -5.36
N ASN A 14 29.71 -47.05 -5.96
CA ASN A 14 28.28 -47.03 -5.66
C ASN A 14 27.98 -47.60 -4.27
N ILE A 15 28.73 -48.63 -3.84
CA ILE A 15 28.59 -49.22 -2.50
C ILE A 15 29.06 -48.21 -1.45
N VAL A 16 30.19 -47.53 -1.69
CA VAL A 16 30.69 -46.49 -0.78
C VAL A 16 29.73 -45.31 -0.72
N LEU A 17 29.16 -44.87 -1.86
CA LEU A 17 28.15 -43.80 -1.88
C LEU A 17 26.90 -44.16 -1.06
N ASN A 18 26.39 -45.39 -1.20
CA ASN A 18 25.26 -45.85 -0.41
C ASN A 18 25.59 -45.93 1.10
N ASN A 19 26.82 -46.32 1.45
CA ASN A 19 27.27 -46.29 2.83
C ASN A 19 27.41 -44.85 3.36
N LEU A 20 27.87 -43.90 2.52
CA LEU A 20 27.91 -42.48 2.87
C LEU A 20 26.51 -41.93 3.11
N TYR A 21 25.53 -42.29 2.29
CA TYR A 21 24.13 -41.93 2.54
C TYR A 21 23.59 -42.49 3.87
N LYS A 22 23.94 -43.73 4.24
CA LYS A 22 23.46 -44.36 5.47
C LYS A 22 24.15 -43.90 6.76
N HIS A 23 25.42 -43.53 6.67
CA HIS A 23 26.28 -43.27 7.83
C HIS A 23 26.75 -41.81 7.93
N SER A 24 26.24 -40.91 7.09
CA SER A 24 26.54 -39.47 7.14
C SER A 24 25.32 -38.64 6.74
N GLN A 25 25.40 -37.32 6.89
CA GLN A 25 24.34 -36.37 6.49
C GLN A 25 24.28 -36.08 4.98
N MET A 26 24.90 -36.91 4.14
CA MET A 26 24.80 -36.78 2.68
C MET A 26 23.40 -37.13 2.15
N GLU A 27 22.65 -37.95 2.90
CA GLU A 27 21.20 -38.16 2.75
C GLU A 27 20.56 -37.93 4.12
N ASP A 28 19.53 -37.11 4.17
CA ASP A 28 18.80 -36.82 5.41
C ASP A 28 17.31 -36.63 5.11
N THR A 29 16.47 -36.89 6.12
CA THR A 29 15.02 -36.78 6.00
C THR A 29 14.55 -35.46 6.59
N PHE A 30 13.98 -34.59 5.75
CA PHE A 30 13.35 -33.37 6.22
C PHE A 30 11.86 -33.62 6.54
N SER A 31 11.52 -33.71 7.82
CA SER A 31 10.14 -33.84 8.29
C SER A 31 9.44 -32.48 8.31
N ILE A 32 8.34 -32.35 7.56
CA ILE A 32 7.59 -31.10 7.45
C ILE A 32 6.47 -31.06 8.48
N ILE A 33 6.55 -30.10 9.42
CA ILE A 33 5.42 -29.73 10.28
C ILE A 33 5.15 -28.24 10.08
N MET A 34 4.03 -27.93 9.44
CA MET A 34 3.57 -26.56 9.18
C MET A 34 2.86 -25.99 10.41
N LEU A 35 3.62 -25.66 11.46
CA LEU A 35 3.11 -25.06 12.70
C LEU A 35 3.26 -23.54 12.65
N ALA A 36 2.17 -22.80 12.86
CA ALA A 36 2.17 -21.34 12.91
C ALA A 36 1.16 -20.79 13.93
N LEU A 37 1.28 -19.51 14.28
CA LEU A 37 0.28 -18.82 15.10
C LEU A 37 -0.85 -18.31 14.20
N VAL A 38 -2.09 -18.66 14.54
CA VAL A 38 -3.31 -18.09 13.95
C VAL A 38 -4.08 -17.44 15.07
N ASP A 39 -4.28 -16.13 14.97
CA ASP A 39 -4.96 -15.32 15.99
C ASP A 39 -4.38 -15.52 17.41
N GLY A 40 -3.04 -15.59 17.49
CA GLY A 40 -2.30 -15.78 18.74
C GLY A 40 -2.25 -17.20 19.28
N GLN A 41 -2.87 -18.18 18.60
CA GLN A 41 -2.89 -19.57 19.02
C GLN A 41 -2.06 -20.47 18.09
N PRO A 42 -1.24 -21.41 18.61
CA PRO A 42 -0.48 -22.33 17.79
C PRO A 42 -1.39 -23.34 17.10
N ARG A 43 -1.27 -23.46 15.77
CA ARG A 43 -2.03 -24.41 14.95
C ARG A 43 -1.14 -25.08 13.91
N VAL A 44 -1.36 -26.38 13.72
CA VAL A 44 -0.79 -27.11 12.58
C VAL A 44 -1.69 -26.89 11.38
N LEU A 45 -1.10 -26.42 10.28
CA LEU A 45 -1.80 -26.02 9.07
C LEU A 45 -1.38 -26.90 7.89
N ASN A 46 -2.25 -27.01 6.89
CA ASN A 46 -1.86 -27.49 5.57
C ASN A 46 -1.47 -26.33 4.64
N LEU A 47 -0.92 -26.64 3.47
CA LEU A 47 -0.47 -25.63 2.51
C LEU A 47 -1.59 -24.66 2.09
N LYS A 48 -2.81 -25.18 1.86
CA LYS A 48 -3.96 -24.36 1.48
C LYS A 48 -4.32 -23.35 2.60
N GLN A 49 -4.28 -23.78 3.85
CA GLN A 49 -4.57 -22.92 5.00
C GLN A 49 -3.53 -21.82 5.17
N ILE A 50 -2.23 -22.13 5.00
CA ILE A 50 -1.17 -21.12 5.03
C ILE A 50 -1.41 -20.05 3.95
N LEU A 51 -1.64 -20.48 2.71
CA LEU A 51 -1.90 -19.56 1.60
C LEU A 51 -3.15 -18.72 1.83
N TYR A 52 -4.22 -19.32 2.37
CA TYR A 52 -5.45 -18.61 2.71
C TYR A 52 -5.20 -17.52 3.77
N HIS A 53 -4.52 -17.84 4.87
CA HIS A 53 -4.21 -16.86 5.91
C HIS A 53 -3.31 -15.73 5.40
N TYR A 54 -2.36 -16.05 4.52
CA TYR A 54 -1.53 -15.05 3.86
C TYR A 54 -2.36 -14.09 3.00
N ILE A 55 -3.23 -14.61 2.12
CA ILE A 55 -4.09 -13.79 1.26
C ILE A 55 -5.04 -12.93 2.10
N LYS A 56 -5.67 -13.50 3.14
CA LYS A 56 -6.53 -12.76 4.06
C LYS A 56 -5.80 -11.61 4.76
N HIS A 57 -4.52 -11.83 5.13
CA HIS A 57 -3.70 -10.77 5.68
C HIS A 57 -3.39 -9.69 4.63
N GLN A 58 -3.11 -10.06 3.38
CA GLN A 58 -2.92 -9.09 2.29
C GLN A 58 -4.18 -8.25 2.04
N GLU A 59 -5.37 -8.86 2.09
CA GLU A 59 -6.66 -8.15 2.00
C GLU A 59 -6.79 -7.08 3.10
N ASP A 60 -6.47 -7.41 4.36
CA ASP A 60 -6.50 -6.44 5.45
C ASP A 60 -5.48 -5.31 5.23
N VAL A 61 -4.25 -5.65 4.86
CA VAL A 61 -3.17 -4.68 4.62
C VAL A 61 -3.57 -3.71 3.50
N VAL A 62 -4.02 -4.22 2.34
CA VAL A 62 -4.41 -3.40 1.19
C VAL A 62 -5.67 -2.59 1.50
N THR A 63 -6.64 -3.15 2.23
CA THR A 63 -7.83 -2.41 2.66
C THR A 63 -7.47 -1.24 3.56
N ARG A 64 -6.61 -1.46 4.56
CA ARG A 64 -6.17 -0.41 5.50
C ARG A 64 -5.38 0.68 4.79
N ARG A 65 -4.48 0.30 3.88
CA ARG A 65 -3.73 1.24 3.02
C ARG A 65 -4.68 2.07 2.15
N THR A 66 -5.62 1.43 1.47
CA THR A 66 -6.59 2.10 0.59
C THR A 66 -7.49 3.07 1.37
N LYS A 67 -7.96 2.69 2.56
CA LYS A 67 -8.71 3.60 3.45
C LYS A 67 -7.88 4.79 3.91
N PHE A 68 -6.61 4.56 4.27
CA PHE A 68 -5.71 5.63 4.67
C PHE A 68 -5.49 6.63 3.52
N GLU A 69 -5.25 6.13 2.30
CA GLU A 69 -5.10 6.97 1.12
C GLU A 69 -6.37 7.73 0.76
N LEU A 70 -7.54 7.08 0.90
CA LEU A 70 -8.83 7.69 0.64
C LEU A 70 -9.08 8.86 1.59
N ASN A 71 -8.92 8.65 2.90
CA ASN A 71 -9.09 9.70 3.90
C ASN A 71 -8.16 10.90 3.65
N LYS A 72 -6.91 10.63 3.27
CA LYS A 72 -5.93 11.67 2.94
C LYS A 72 -6.33 12.44 1.68
N ALA A 73 -6.79 11.74 0.65
CA ALA A 73 -7.23 12.34 -0.61
C ALA A 73 -8.49 13.19 -0.41
N GLU A 74 -9.48 12.70 0.33
CA GLU A 74 -10.71 13.43 0.66
C GLU A 74 -10.43 14.68 1.50
N ALA A 75 -9.57 14.57 2.52
CA ALA A 75 -9.15 15.73 3.30
C ALA A 75 -8.46 16.79 2.44
N ARG A 76 -7.64 16.39 1.47
CA ARG A 76 -6.99 17.32 0.54
C ARG A 76 -8.00 17.94 -0.44
N ALA A 77 -8.88 17.15 -1.02
CA ALA A 77 -9.93 17.61 -1.93
C ALA A 77 -10.85 18.63 -1.25
N HIS A 78 -11.21 18.40 0.01
CA HIS A 78 -12.00 19.31 0.83
C HIS A 78 -11.34 20.69 0.96
N ILE A 79 -10.02 20.76 1.16
CA ILE A 79 -9.30 22.04 1.20
C ILE A 79 -9.28 22.73 -0.15
N LEU A 80 -9.02 21.99 -1.23
CA LEU A 80 -8.98 22.55 -2.58
C LEU A 80 -10.34 23.08 -3.01
N GLU A 81 -11.44 22.43 -2.63
CA GLU A 81 -12.80 22.91 -2.85
C GLU A 81 -13.03 24.28 -2.20
N GLY A 82 -12.60 24.46 -0.95
CA GLY A 82 -12.68 25.75 -0.26
C GLY A 82 -11.83 26.83 -0.93
N LEU A 83 -10.62 26.48 -1.37
CA LEU A 83 -9.75 27.40 -2.12
C LEU A 83 -10.37 27.78 -3.48
N LYS A 84 -11.02 26.85 -4.18
CA LYS A 84 -11.71 27.11 -5.45
C LYS A 84 -12.86 28.11 -5.25
N ILE A 85 -13.72 27.89 -4.25
CA ILE A 85 -14.80 28.82 -3.89
C ILE A 85 -14.24 30.22 -3.58
N ALA A 86 -13.12 30.28 -2.86
CA ALA A 86 -12.47 31.54 -2.51
C ALA A 86 -11.88 32.26 -3.73
N LEU A 87 -11.26 31.54 -4.66
CA LEU A 87 -10.71 32.10 -5.90
C LEU A 87 -11.81 32.60 -6.84
N ASP A 88 -12.94 31.89 -6.92
CA ASP A 88 -14.09 32.29 -7.71
C ASP A 88 -14.77 33.58 -7.18
N ASN A 89 -14.59 33.87 -5.88
CA ASN A 89 -15.18 35.03 -5.19
C ASN A 89 -14.12 35.95 -4.56
N ILE A 90 -12.96 36.08 -5.20
CA ILE A 90 -11.77 36.65 -4.56
C ILE A 90 -11.97 38.09 -4.04
N ASP A 91 -12.67 38.94 -4.77
CA ASP A 91 -12.93 40.33 -4.37
C ASP A 91 -13.77 40.41 -3.10
N ALA A 92 -14.78 39.53 -2.98
CA ALA A 92 -15.64 39.45 -1.80
C ALA A 92 -14.89 38.87 -0.59
N VAL A 93 -13.99 37.91 -0.82
CA VAL A 93 -13.11 37.33 0.20
C VAL A 93 -12.13 38.37 0.73
N ILE A 94 -11.42 39.08 -0.15
CA ILE A 94 -10.47 40.13 0.23
C ILE A 94 -11.18 41.26 0.99
N SER A 95 -12.35 41.69 0.52
CA SER A 95 -13.14 42.73 1.17
C SER A 95 -13.55 42.34 2.59
N LEU A 96 -13.98 41.09 2.79
CA LEU A 96 -14.34 40.55 4.10
C LEU A 96 -13.13 40.50 5.04
N ILE A 97 -12.00 39.98 4.56
CA ILE A 97 -10.77 39.87 5.36
C ILE A 97 -10.26 41.25 5.77
N ARG A 98 -10.27 42.22 4.84
CA ARG A 98 -9.83 43.60 5.12
C ARG A 98 -10.75 44.37 6.08
N ALA A 99 -12.05 44.03 6.11
CA ALA A 99 -13.01 44.65 7.02
C ALA A 99 -12.96 44.06 8.44
N SER A 100 -12.40 42.86 8.60
CA SER A 100 -12.29 42.16 9.88
C SER A 100 -11.14 42.71 10.73
N LYS A 101 -11.33 42.83 12.05
CA LYS A 101 -10.29 43.35 12.96
C LYS A 101 -9.32 42.28 13.42
N THR A 102 -9.74 41.01 13.41
CA THR A 102 -8.91 39.88 13.82
C THR A 102 -9.00 38.73 12.83
N GLY A 103 -8.00 37.83 12.82
CA GLY A 103 -8.04 36.62 12.00
C GLY A 103 -9.20 35.69 12.37
N GLN A 104 -9.61 35.67 13.64
CA GLN A 104 -10.75 34.88 14.10
C GLN A 104 -12.09 35.43 13.56
N GLU A 105 -12.26 36.75 13.54
CA GLU A 105 -13.42 37.40 12.91
C GLU A 105 -13.47 37.10 11.41
N ALA A 106 -12.34 37.21 10.71
CA ALA A 106 -12.27 36.90 9.28
C ALA A 106 -12.63 35.42 9.01
N LYS A 107 -12.13 34.50 9.83
CA LYS A 107 -12.43 33.07 9.74
C LYS A 107 -13.93 32.78 9.88
N LEU A 108 -14.57 33.33 10.90
CA LEU A 108 -16.02 33.18 11.12
C LEU A 108 -16.82 33.77 9.97
N GLY A 109 -16.43 34.95 9.47
CA GLY A 109 -17.07 35.56 8.31
C GLY A 109 -16.96 34.72 7.04
N LEU A 110 -15.82 34.07 6.80
CA LEU A 110 -15.63 33.15 5.67
C LEU A 110 -16.52 31.90 5.80
N ILE A 111 -16.64 31.34 7.01
CA ILE A 111 -17.50 30.18 7.31
C ILE A 111 -18.96 30.53 7.03
N GLU A 112 -19.46 31.63 7.58
CA GLU A 112 -20.88 32.00 7.44
C GLU A 112 -21.25 32.41 6.02
N LYS A 113 -20.44 33.26 5.38
CA LYS A 113 -20.77 33.86 4.08
C LYS A 113 -20.62 32.88 2.93
N PHE A 114 -19.62 32.00 2.97
CA PHE A 114 -19.31 31.06 1.90
C PHE A 114 -19.65 29.60 2.26
N LYS A 115 -20.31 29.37 3.41
CA LYS A 115 -20.68 28.04 3.92
C LYS A 115 -19.49 27.08 3.99
N LEU A 116 -18.32 27.60 4.36
CA LEU A 116 -17.08 26.85 4.43
C LEU A 116 -16.93 26.20 5.80
N THR A 117 -16.20 25.10 5.85
CA THR A 117 -15.76 24.51 7.12
C THR A 117 -14.63 25.31 7.75
N GLU A 118 -14.41 25.08 9.04
CA GLU A 118 -13.35 25.76 9.79
C GLU A 118 -11.95 25.54 9.19
N ILE A 119 -11.66 24.33 8.70
CA ILE A 119 -10.35 23.98 8.12
C ILE A 119 -10.17 24.65 6.75
N GLN A 120 -11.23 24.72 5.93
CA GLN A 120 -11.21 25.45 4.65
C GLN A 120 -10.99 26.95 4.86
N ALA A 121 -11.73 27.55 5.80
CA ALA A 121 -11.59 28.97 6.13
C ALA A 121 -10.17 29.29 6.60
N GLN A 122 -9.59 28.42 7.44
CA GLN A 122 -8.18 28.54 7.85
C GLN A 122 -7.23 28.47 6.65
N ALA A 123 -7.41 27.49 5.76
CA ALA A 123 -6.58 27.33 4.58
C ALA A 123 -6.64 28.54 3.62
N ILE A 124 -7.79 29.22 3.54
CA ILE A 124 -7.93 30.47 2.77
C ILE A 124 -7.16 31.62 3.43
N LEU A 125 -7.21 31.75 4.76
CA LEU A 125 -6.44 32.77 5.48
C LEU A 125 -4.93 32.54 5.35
N ASP A 126 -4.50 31.27 5.29
CA ASP A 126 -3.09 30.89 5.13
C ASP A 126 -2.62 30.97 3.65
N MET A 127 -3.49 31.35 2.73
CA MET A 127 -3.17 31.47 1.32
C MET A 127 -2.19 32.62 1.06
N ARG A 128 -1.21 32.38 0.18
CA ARG A 128 -0.27 33.42 -0.28
C ARG A 128 -0.81 34.11 -1.52
N LEU A 129 -0.63 35.43 -1.62
CA LEU A 129 -1.09 36.24 -2.77
C LEU A 129 -0.63 35.72 -4.14
N GLN A 130 0.53 35.06 -4.22
CA GLN A 130 1.01 34.42 -5.46
C GLN A 130 0.04 33.37 -6.03
N ARG A 131 -0.80 32.74 -5.19
CA ARG A 131 -1.79 31.72 -5.59
C ARG A 131 -2.94 32.31 -6.41
N LEU A 132 -3.07 33.64 -6.48
CA LEU A 132 -4.08 34.34 -7.26
C LEU A 132 -3.71 34.46 -8.75
N THR A 133 -2.48 34.11 -9.12
CA THR A 133 -2.07 34.09 -10.53
C THR A 133 -2.83 33.00 -11.30
N GLY A 134 -3.15 33.24 -12.58
CA GLY A 134 -3.92 32.29 -13.40
C GLY A 134 -3.31 30.89 -13.42
N LEU A 135 -1.99 30.79 -13.61
CA LEU A 135 -1.28 29.50 -13.58
C LEU A 135 -1.44 28.74 -12.25
N GLU A 136 -1.49 29.44 -11.11
CA GLU A 136 -1.67 28.78 -9.82
C GLU A 136 -3.11 28.35 -9.57
N ARG A 137 -4.09 29.09 -10.11
CA ARG A 137 -5.50 28.68 -10.14
C ARG A 137 -5.69 27.41 -10.96
N ASP A 138 -5.15 27.38 -12.18
CA ASP A 138 -5.26 26.21 -13.07
C ASP A 138 -4.63 24.96 -12.44
N LYS A 139 -3.52 25.11 -11.72
CA LYS A 139 -2.90 24.02 -10.96
C LYS A 139 -3.79 23.49 -9.83
N ILE A 140 -4.47 24.37 -9.09
CA ILE A 140 -5.40 23.97 -8.03
C ILE A 140 -6.57 23.19 -8.61
N GLU A 141 -7.10 23.63 -9.75
CA GLU A 141 -8.19 22.96 -10.45
C GLU A 141 -7.76 21.59 -10.97
N ALA A 142 -6.60 21.50 -11.63
CA ALA A 142 -6.03 20.24 -12.09
C ALA A 142 -5.76 19.26 -10.93
N GLU A 143 -5.17 19.75 -9.82
CA GLU A 143 -4.93 18.93 -8.61
C GLU A 143 -6.24 18.38 -8.04
N TYR A 144 -7.28 19.22 -8.00
CA TYR A 144 -8.61 18.82 -7.52
C TYR A 144 -9.22 17.74 -8.42
N GLU A 145 -9.21 17.93 -9.74
CA GLU A 145 -9.77 16.94 -10.68
C GLU A 145 -9.07 15.57 -10.57
N ASP A 146 -7.74 15.57 -10.48
CA ASP A 146 -6.98 14.33 -10.33
C ASP A 146 -7.23 13.65 -8.98
N LEU A 147 -7.42 14.43 -7.91
CA LEU A 147 -7.82 13.88 -6.62
C LEU A 147 -9.22 13.28 -6.66
N ILE A 148 -10.18 13.90 -7.33
CA ILE A 148 -11.53 13.32 -7.49
C ILE A 148 -11.47 12.00 -8.25
N LYS A 149 -10.70 11.92 -9.35
CA LYS A 149 -10.46 10.66 -10.07
C LYS A 149 -9.85 9.61 -9.14
N LYS A 150 -8.86 9.99 -8.33
CA LYS A 150 -8.22 9.10 -7.36
C LYS A 150 -9.19 8.64 -6.26
N ILE A 151 -10.02 9.53 -5.72
CA ILE A 151 -11.02 9.21 -4.70
C ILE A 151 -12.04 8.20 -5.22
N ASN A 152 -12.57 8.42 -6.44
CA ASN A 152 -13.49 7.48 -7.09
C ASN A 152 -12.81 6.12 -7.30
N ARG A 153 -11.57 6.15 -7.83
CA ARG A 153 -10.51 5.14 -7.71
C ARG A 153 -10.67 4.23 -6.48
N LEU A 154 -10.32 4.84 -5.36
CA LEU A 154 -10.16 4.16 -4.08
C LEU A 154 -11.51 3.69 -3.51
N LYS A 155 -12.59 4.45 -3.73
CA LYS A 155 -13.94 4.04 -3.34
C LYS A 155 -14.40 2.79 -4.07
N GLU A 156 -14.11 2.71 -5.37
CA GLU A 156 -14.43 1.53 -6.19
C GLU A 156 -13.68 0.29 -5.69
N ILE A 157 -12.38 0.42 -5.40
CA ILE A 157 -11.55 -0.66 -4.84
C ILE A 157 -12.08 -1.14 -3.48
N LEU A 158 -12.57 -0.23 -2.63
CA LEU A 158 -13.14 -0.59 -1.33
C LEU A 158 -14.55 -1.18 -1.42
N ALA A 159 -15.27 -0.94 -2.52
CA ALA A 159 -16.63 -1.42 -2.73
C ALA A 159 -16.68 -2.81 -3.40
N ASP A 160 -15.70 -3.13 -4.25
CA ASP A 160 -15.62 -4.42 -4.96
C ASP A 160 -14.44 -5.27 -4.48
N GLU A 161 -14.75 -6.38 -3.81
CA GLU A 161 -13.79 -7.38 -3.35
C GLU A 161 -12.96 -7.97 -4.51
N ARG A 162 -13.53 -8.10 -5.71
CA ARG A 162 -12.79 -8.62 -6.88
C ARG A 162 -11.72 -7.65 -7.35
N LEU A 163 -12.01 -6.35 -7.33
CA LEU A 163 -11.02 -5.32 -7.66
C LEU A 163 -9.91 -5.30 -6.62
N LEU A 164 -10.23 -5.43 -5.34
CA LEU A 164 -9.24 -5.56 -4.27
C LEU A 164 -8.31 -6.76 -4.51
N LEU A 165 -8.87 -7.93 -4.83
CA LEU A 165 -8.10 -9.14 -5.13
C LEU A 165 -7.22 -8.98 -6.38
N ASN A 166 -7.69 -8.27 -7.41
CA ASN A 166 -6.88 -7.97 -8.58
C ASN A 166 -5.68 -7.07 -8.23
N VAL A 167 -5.89 -6.03 -7.42
CA VAL A 167 -4.80 -5.17 -6.94
C VAL A 167 -3.76 -5.98 -6.18
N ILE A 168 -4.18 -6.88 -5.27
CA ILE A 168 -3.27 -7.77 -4.53
C ILE A 168 -2.48 -8.66 -5.49
N LYS A 169 -3.17 -9.25 -6.48
CA LYS A 169 -2.54 -10.11 -7.48
C LYS A 169 -1.48 -9.36 -8.29
N ASP A 170 -1.78 -8.16 -8.75
CA ASP A 170 -0.87 -7.33 -9.53
C ASP A 170 0.37 -6.98 -8.70
N GLU A 171 0.20 -6.58 -7.44
CA GLU A 171 1.30 -6.28 -6.52
C GLU A 171 2.21 -7.49 -6.26
N ILE A 172 1.62 -8.65 -5.98
CA ILE A 172 2.38 -9.89 -5.79
C ILE A 172 3.11 -10.29 -7.07
N THR A 173 2.52 -10.05 -8.24
CA THR A 173 3.15 -10.35 -9.53
C THR A 173 4.36 -9.46 -9.77
N ILE A 174 4.27 -8.16 -9.46
CA ILE A 174 5.40 -7.23 -9.54
C ILE A 174 6.53 -7.66 -8.58
N ILE A 175 6.20 -8.07 -7.37
CA ILE A 175 7.20 -8.59 -6.41
C ILE A 175 7.87 -9.84 -6.98
N LYS A 176 7.10 -10.75 -7.56
CA LYS A 176 7.64 -11.95 -8.21
C LYS A 176 8.58 -11.60 -9.36
N GLU A 177 8.21 -10.66 -10.22
CA GLU A 177 9.06 -10.23 -11.35
C GLU A 177 10.39 -9.64 -10.88
N ASN A 178 10.37 -8.86 -9.80
CA ASN A 178 11.56 -8.21 -9.27
C ASN A 178 12.47 -9.13 -8.45
N TYR A 179 11.93 -10.16 -7.80
CA TYR A 179 12.64 -10.95 -6.78
C TYR A 179 12.62 -12.46 -6.99
N SER A 180 12.03 -12.98 -8.07
CA SER A 180 12.02 -14.43 -8.30
C SER A 180 13.39 -14.98 -8.66
N ASP A 181 13.66 -16.23 -8.24
CA ASP A 181 14.84 -16.98 -8.58
C ASP A 181 14.51 -18.36 -9.17
N GLU A 182 15.46 -18.94 -9.89
CA GLU A 182 15.30 -20.28 -10.43
C GLU A 182 15.30 -21.33 -9.33
N ARG A 183 14.52 -22.40 -9.55
CA ARG A 183 14.44 -23.52 -8.61
C ARG A 183 15.79 -24.21 -8.48
N ARG A 184 16.36 -24.19 -7.27
CA ARG A 184 17.66 -24.80 -6.95
C ARG A 184 17.55 -26.30 -6.63
N ASN A 185 16.48 -26.70 -5.96
CA ASN A 185 16.28 -28.09 -5.53
C ASN A 185 15.61 -28.90 -6.64
N ARG A 186 16.29 -29.92 -7.15
CA ARG A 186 15.72 -30.86 -8.14
C ARG A 186 14.92 -31.94 -7.42
N ASN A 187 13.67 -32.14 -7.81
CA ASN A 187 12.91 -33.31 -7.39
C ASN A 187 13.22 -34.46 -8.35
N LYS A 188 13.71 -35.58 -7.82
CA LYS A 188 13.69 -36.85 -8.55
C LYS A 188 12.41 -37.58 -8.15
N THR A 189 11.58 -37.94 -9.12
CA THR A 189 10.51 -38.92 -8.90
C THR A 189 11.15 -40.26 -8.55
N CYS A 190 10.63 -40.92 -7.52
CA CYS A 190 10.97 -42.30 -7.19
C CYS A 190 10.57 -43.25 -8.33
#